data_AF-A0AAV7HG52-F1
#
_entry.id   AF-A0AAV7HG52-F1
#
_cell.length_a   1.000
_cell.length_b   1.000
_cell.length_c   1.000
_cell.angle_alpha   90.00
_cell.angle_beta   90.00
_cell.angle_gamma   90.00
#
_symmetry.space_group_name_H-M   'P 1'
#
loop_
_entity.id
_entity.type
_entity.pdbx_description
1 polymer ?
#
loop_
_entity_poly.entity_id
_entity_poly.type
_entity_poly.pdbx_seq_one_letter_code
_entity_poly.pdbx_strand_id
1 'polypeptide(L)'
;MQTRSQYSTCTSRSKKKTGSGGGGSPSDPNHTPQLPLIISFNCIEDVSFEQQSLTGLASVEHVALSDLSDGRIESAAVVLLHSLAFLPRAAQRQLQSWQLIICLGSSSRVVDSA
;
A
#
# COMPACT_ATOMS: atom_id res chain seq x y z
N MET A 1 56.84 -22.81 -2.81
CA MET A 1 56.56 -22.38 -1.43
C MET A 1 55.25 -23.02 -1.00
N GLN A 2 55.30 -23.68 0.14
CA GLN A 2 54.35 -24.68 0.64
C GLN A 2 53.69 -24.11 1.88
N THR A 3 52.35 -24.11 1.96
CA THR A 3 51.64 -24.15 3.24
C THR A 3 50.27 -24.81 3.09
N ARG A 4 50.18 -26.05 3.62
CA ARG A 4 48.97 -26.74 4.08
C ARG A 4 48.27 -25.90 5.15
N SER A 5 46.94 -25.98 5.24
CA SER A 5 46.19 -26.21 6.50
C SER A 5 44.68 -26.21 6.16
N GLN A 6 44.04 -27.34 5.88
CA GLN A 6 43.62 -28.43 6.77
C GLN A 6 42.23 -28.22 7.45
N TYR A 7 41.49 -29.33 7.50
CA TYR A 7 40.40 -29.78 8.40
C TYR A 7 39.16 -28.91 8.67
N SER A 8 37.98 -29.43 8.30
CA SER A 8 37.12 -30.14 9.27
C SER A 8 35.89 -30.77 8.62
N THR A 9 35.79 -32.09 8.76
CA THR A 9 34.59 -32.88 8.52
C THR A 9 33.83 -32.97 9.84
N CYS A 10 32.55 -32.59 9.86
CA CYS A 10 31.64 -32.91 10.96
C CYS A 10 30.46 -33.71 10.40
N THR A 11 30.51 -35.01 10.62
CA THR A 11 29.38 -35.92 10.53
C THR A 11 28.58 -35.84 11.82
N SER A 12 27.25 -35.75 11.76
CA SER A 12 26.36 -36.32 12.79
C SER A 12 24.92 -36.44 12.31
N ARG A 13 24.29 -37.49 12.81
CA ARG A 13 23.11 -38.23 12.33
C ARG A 13 22.00 -38.09 13.36
N SER A 14 20.76 -37.81 12.93
CA SER A 14 19.47 -38.12 13.61
C SER A 14 18.39 -37.21 13.02
N LYS A 15 17.12 -37.56 12.84
CA LYS A 15 16.32 -38.70 13.27
C LYS A 15 15.14 -38.76 12.30
N LYS A 16 14.77 -39.96 11.89
CA LYS A 16 13.50 -40.26 11.21
C LYS A 16 12.34 -39.90 12.14
N LYS A 17 11.41 -39.06 11.71
CA LYS A 17 10.08 -38.93 12.31
C LYS A 17 9.03 -39.03 11.21
N THR A 18 8.48 -40.23 11.08
CA THR A 18 7.21 -40.46 10.41
C THR A 18 6.12 -39.79 11.23
N GLY A 19 5.41 -38.85 10.63
CA GLY A 19 4.17 -38.31 11.14
C GLY A 19 3.22 -38.12 9.96
N SER A 20 2.32 -39.09 9.77
CA SER A 20 1.09 -38.87 9.01
C SER A 20 0.25 -37.83 9.74
N GLY A 21 -0.25 -36.85 9.01
CA GLY A 21 -1.20 -35.88 9.54
C GLY A 21 -1.52 -34.85 8.47
N GLY A 22 -2.58 -35.10 7.70
CA GLY A 22 -3.22 -34.04 6.92
C GLY A 22 -3.69 -32.93 7.86
N GLY A 23 -3.67 -31.70 7.37
CA GLY A 23 -4.17 -30.55 8.10
C GLY A 23 -3.68 -29.29 7.41
N GLY A 24 -4.60 -28.55 6.80
CA GLY A 24 -4.32 -27.28 6.13
C GLY A 24 -3.58 -26.32 7.06
N SER A 25 -2.72 -25.50 6.47
CA SER A 25 -2.11 -24.38 7.18
C SER A 25 -3.21 -23.53 7.84
N PRO A 26 -3.09 -23.24 9.14
CA PRO A 26 -4.09 -22.49 9.87
C PRO A 26 -4.09 -21.05 9.35
N SER A 27 -5.28 -20.59 8.99
CA SER A 27 -5.61 -19.18 8.76
C SER A 27 -5.06 -18.33 9.90
N ASP A 28 -4.19 -17.36 9.61
CA ASP A 28 -3.80 -16.32 10.57
C ASP A 28 -5.08 -15.58 11.05
N PRO A 29 -5.47 -15.68 12.33
CA PRO A 29 -6.72 -15.07 12.83
C PRO A 29 -6.64 -13.53 12.95
N ASN A 30 -5.52 -12.91 12.56
CA ASN A 30 -5.28 -11.49 12.71
C ASN A 30 -5.19 -10.72 11.37
N HIS A 31 -5.43 -11.38 10.23
CA HIS A 31 -5.61 -10.66 8.98
C HIS A 31 -7.06 -10.15 8.93
N THR A 32 -7.39 -9.17 9.77
CA THR A 32 -8.53 -8.32 9.42
C THR A 32 -8.16 -7.66 8.11
N PRO A 33 -8.93 -7.85 7.02
CA PRO A 33 -8.64 -7.16 5.78
C PRO A 33 -8.75 -5.66 6.08
N GLN A 34 -7.60 -4.98 6.19
CA GLN A 34 -7.58 -3.55 6.36
C GLN A 34 -8.19 -2.94 5.10
N LEU A 35 -9.29 -2.22 5.28
CA LEU A 35 -9.96 -1.56 4.17
C LEU A 35 -8.96 -0.60 3.51
N PRO A 36 -8.82 -0.61 2.18
CA PRO A 36 -7.95 0.33 1.48
C PRO A 36 -8.34 1.77 1.84
N LEU A 37 -7.33 2.59 2.15
CA LEU A 37 -7.53 4.00 2.45
C LEU A 37 -7.69 4.78 1.15
N ILE A 38 -8.71 5.62 1.12
CA ILE A 38 -9.05 6.50 0.02
C ILE A 38 -9.01 7.93 0.55
N ILE A 39 -8.15 8.75 -0.03
CA ILE A 39 -8.01 10.15 0.36
C ILE A 39 -8.70 11.04 -0.66
N SER A 40 -9.58 11.91 -0.18
CA SER A 40 -10.16 12.99 -0.98
C SER A 40 -9.48 14.32 -0.62
N PHE A 41 -8.98 15.04 -1.62
CA PHE A 41 -8.42 16.37 -1.42
C PHE A 41 -9.43 17.46 -1.73
N ASN A 42 -9.45 18.50 -0.86
CA ASN A 42 -9.98 19.89 -0.88
C ASN A 42 -10.82 20.40 -2.08
N CYS A 43 -11.45 19.53 -2.84
CA CYS A 43 -12.20 19.78 -4.06
C CYS A 43 -13.54 19.02 -4.04
N ILE A 44 -13.78 18.23 -2.99
CA ILE A 44 -15.04 17.58 -2.67
C ILE A 44 -15.35 18.02 -1.24
N GLU A 45 -16.19 19.03 -1.09
CA GLU A 45 -16.53 19.63 0.22
C GLU A 45 -17.33 18.67 1.12
N ASP A 46 -17.97 17.66 0.52
CA ASP A 46 -18.72 16.61 1.21
C ASP A 46 -18.36 15.22 0.68
N VAL A 47 -17.68 14.41 1.50
CA VAL A 47 -17.31 13.01 1.17
C VAL A 47 -18.36 11.99 1.62
N SER A 48 -19.54 12.45 2.08
CA SER A 48 -20.57 11.58 2.67
C SER A 48 -21.10 10.57 1.66
N PHE A 49 -21.25 10.97 0.39
CA PHE A 49 -21.71 10.09 -0.68
C PHE A 49 -20.71 8.97 -0.98
N GLU A 50 -19.42 9.30 -1.09
CA GLU A 50 -18.33 8.34 -1.32
C GLU A 50 -18.17 7.40 -0.13
N GLN A 51 -18.21 7.93 1.10
CA GLN A 51 -18.20 7.13 2.32
C GLN A 51 -19.35 6.12 2.34
N GLN A 52 -20.58 6.56 2.04
CA GLN A 52 -21.72 5.67 1.99
C GLN A 52 -21.61 4.64 0.85
N SER A 53 -21.13 5.05 -0.32
CA SER A 53 -20.99 4.17 -1.48
C SER A 53 -19.88 3.13 -1.32
N LEU A 54 -18.84 3.44 -0.54
CA LEU A 54 -17.67 2.60 -0.32
C LEU A 54 -17.66 1.96 1.07
N THR A 55 -18.76 2.08 1.83
CA THR A 55 -18.91 1.48 3.16
C THR A 55 -18.65 -0.02 3.10
N GLY A 56 -17.70 -0.49 3.90
CA GLY A 56 -17.30 -1.90 3.95
C GLY A 56 -16.36 -2.36 2.82
N LEU A 57 -16.04 -1.49 1.85
CA LEU A 57 -15.07 -1.75 0.77
C LEU A 57 -13.79 -0.93 0.93
N ALA A 58 -13.89 0.30 1.45
CA ALA A 58 -12.76 1.19 1.65
C ALA A 58 -13.02 2.18 2.80
N SER A 59 -11.94 2.72 3.37
CA SER A 59 -12.01 3.85 4.30
C SER A 59 -11.83 5.14 3.49
N VAL A 60 -12.81 6.04 3.51
CA VAL A 60 -12.73 7.32 2.79
C VAL A 60 -12.49 8.45 3.78
N GLU A 61 -11.41 9.19 3.58
CA GLU A 61 -11.01 10.28 4.45
C GLU A 61 -10.75 11.56 3.65
N HIS A 62 -11.33 12.67 4.09
CA HIS A 62 -11.06 13.97 3.52
C HIS A 62 -9.81 14.59 4.15
N VAL A 63 -8.94 15.14 3.32
CA VAL A 63 -7.68 15.76 3.73
C VAL A 63 -7.55 17.13 3.09
N ALA A 64 -7.35 18.15 3.91
CA ALA A 64 -7.04 19.46 3.39
C ALA A 64 -5.63 19.46 2.78
N LEU A 65 -5.42 20.28 1.75
CA LEU A 65 -4.07 20.45 1.17
C LEU A 65 -3.07 21.02 2.20
N SER A 66 -3.55 21.67 3.25
CA SER A 66 -2.70 22.14 4.36
C SER A 66 -2.06 20.99 5.16
N ASP A 67 -2.70 19.81 5.19
CA ASP A 67 -2.32 18.68 6.04
C ASP A 67 -1.55 17.58 5.27
N LEU A 68 -1.07 17.90 4.07
CA LEU A 68 -0.30 16.99 3.20
C LEU A 68 1.01 16.50 3.83
N SER A 69 1.51 17.15 4.88
CA SER A 69 2.80 16.80 5.51
C SER A 69 2.75 15.56 6.41
N ASP A 70 1.58 15.05 6.75
CA ASP A 70 1.41 13.97 7.73
C ASP A 70 1.62 12.56 7.14
N GLY A 71 2.17 12.45 5.93
CA GLY A 71 2.45 11.16 5.27
C GLY A 71 1.21 10.38 4.84
N ARG A 72 0.01 10.93 5.02
CA ARG A 72 -1.26 10.27 4.72
C ARG A 72 -1.43 9.97 3.23
N ILE A 73 -0.84 10.80 2.37
CA ILE A 73 -0.80 10.58 0.93
C ILE A 73 -0.12 9.25 0.61
N GLU A 74 0.98 8.94 1.30
CA GLU A 74 1.82 7.77 1.02
C GLU A 74 1.12 6.48 1.44
N SER A 75 0.26 6.52 2.46
CA SER A 75 -0.49 5.36 2.93
C SER A 75 -1.82 5.12 2.20
N ALA A 76 -2.31 6.10 1.45
CA ALA A 76 -3.53 5.95 0.67
C ALA A 76 -3.34 4.99 -0.52
N ALA A 77 -4.35 4.17 -0.78
CA ALA A 77 -4.42 3.34 -1.98
C ALA A 77 -5.00 4.08 -3.19
N VAL A 78 -5.96 4.97 -2.93
CA VAL A 78 -6.59 5.79 -3.95
C VAL A 78 -6.61 7.24 -3.52
N VAL A 79 -6.28 8.13 -4.45
CA VAL A 79 -6.38 9.58 -4.26
C VAL A 79 -7.45 10.12 -5.18
N LEU A 80 -8.51 10.69 -4.60
CA LEU A 80 -9.56 11.42 -5.29
C LEU A 80 -9.26 12.92 -5.22
N LEU A 81 -9.37 13.55 -6.37
CA LEU A 81 -9.25 15.00 -6.48
C LEU A 81 -10.01 15.49 -7.71
N HIS A 82 -10.24 16.79 -7.83
CA HIS A 82 -10.87 17.33 -9.03
C HIS A 82 -9.89 17.36 -10.21
N SER A 83 -8.66 17.86 -10.02
CA SER A 83 -7.61 17.86 -11.04
C SER A 83 -6.22 17.94 -10.41
N LEU A 84 -5.23 17.28 -11.03
CA LEU A 84 -3.81 17.35 -10.63
C LEU A 84 -3.25 18.78 -10.61
N ALA A 85 -3.87 19.71 -11.35
CA ALA A 85 -3.48 21.12 -11.35
C ALA A 85 -3.62 21.78 -9.96
N PHE A 86 -4.51 21.26 -9.10
CA PHE A 86 -4.73 21.79 -7.75
C PHE A 86 -3.82 21.15 -6.70
N LEU A 87 -3.10 20.08 -7.04
CA LEU A 87 -2.21 19.41 -6.10
C LEU A 87 -0.83 20.09 -6.11
N PRO A 88 -0.33 20.60 -4.97
CA PRO A 88 1.01 21.17 -4.89
C PRO A 88 2.09 20.18 -5.35
N ARG A 89 3.14 20.69 -6.00
CA ARG A 89 4.23 19.83 -6.52
C ARG A 89 4.93 19.00 -5.43
N ALA A 90 4.92 19.46 -4.18
CA ALA A 90 5.42 18.70 -3.04
C ALA A 90 4.61 17.42 -2.79
N ALA A 91 3.28 17.50 -2.87
CA ALA A 91 2.39 16.36 -2.69
C ALA A 91 2.37 15.43 -3.91
N GLN A 92 2.49 15.97 -5.12
CA GLN A 92 2.64 15.14 -6.32
C GLN A 92 3.85 14.21 -6.23
N ARG A 93 4.94 14.65 -5.59
CA ARG A 93 6.14 13.83 -5.38
C ARG A 93 5.99 12.78 -4.28
N GLN A 94 5.01 12.90 -3.40
CA GLN A 94 4.70 11.92 -2.36
C GLN A 94 3.76 10.81 -2.87
N LEU A 95 3.14 11.01 -4.04
CA LEU A 95 2.33 9.98 -4.68
C LEU A 95 3.20 8.79 -5.05
N GLN A 96 2.72 7.60 -4.71
CA GLN A 96 3.44 6.36 -4.96
C GLN A 96 3.06 5.76 -6.32
N SER A 97 3.97 5.00 -6.93
CA SER A 97 3.74 4.38 -8.24
C SER A 97 2.63 3.34 -8.27
N TRP A 98 2.21 2.84 -7.10
CA TRP A 98 1.16 1.84 -6.94
C TRP A 98 -0.22 2.45 -6.67
N GLN A 99 -0.31 3.76 -6.46
CA GLN A 99 -1.56 4.44 -6.11
C GLN A 99 -2.42 4.72 -7.34
N LEU A 100 -3.73 4.59 -7.17
CA LEU A 100 -4.69 4.98 -8.19
C LEU A 100 -5.12 6.43 -7.98
N ILE A 101 -4.99 7.26 -9.01
CA ILE A 101 -5.40 8.67 -8.96
C ILE A 101 -6.67 8.83 -9.79
N ILE A 102 -7.72 9.36 -9.18
CA ILE A 102 -9.01 9.60 -9.82
C ILE A 102 -9.28 11.11 -9.86
N CYS A 103 -9.35 11.66 -11.06
CA CYS A 103 -9.70 13.06 -11.30
C CYS A 103 -11.18 13.19 -11.69
N LEU A 104 -11.99 13.87 -10.86
CA LEU A 104 -13.44 14.04 -11.11
C LEU A 104 -13.76 15.21 -12.05
N GLY A 105 -12.84 16.15 -12.22
CA GLY A 105 -12.95 17.30 -13.12
C GLY A 105 -12.22 17.03 -14.42
N SER A 106 -12.96 16.84 -15.50
CA SER A 106 -12.45 16.40 -16.80
C SER A 106 -11.42 17.38 -17.41
N SER A 107 -10.12 17.13 -17.20
CA SER A 107 -9.13 16.96 -18.28
C SER A 107 -7.72 16.84 -17.67
N SER A 108 -7.31 15.59 -17.45
CA SER A 108 -5.88 15.28 -17.36
C SER A 108 -5.29 15.54 -18.74
N ARG A 109 -4.70 16.72 -18.95
CA ARG A 109 -3.76 16.95 -20.05
C ARG A 109 -2.52 16.11 -19.70
N VAL A 110 -2.61 14.84 -20.07
CA VAL A 110 -1.54 13.85 -20.28
C VAL A 110 -0.24 14.15 -19.53
N VAL A 111 0.00 13.42 -18.45
CA VAL A 111 1.37 13.16 -17.98
C VAL A 111 2.00 12.24 -19.03
N ASP A 112 2.90 12.82 -19.81
CA ASP A 112 3.62 12.17 -20.90
C ASP A 112 4.43 10.99 -20.34
N SER A 113 4.28 9.82 -20.96
CA SER A 113 5.11 8.65 -20.67
C SER A 113 6.37 8.77 -21.51
N ALA A 114 7.46 9.19 -20.87
CA ALA A 114 8.82 9.12 -21.41
C ALA A 114 9.61 8.02 -20.69
#